data_AF-A0A7Y8J477-F1
#
_entry.id   AF-A0A7Y8J477-F1
#
_cell.length_a   1.000
_cell.length_b   1.000
_cell.length_c   1.000
_cell.angle_alpha   90.00
_cell.angle_beta   90.00
_cell.angle_gamma   90.00
#
_symmetry.space_group_name_H-M   'P 1'
#
loop_
_entity.id
_entity.type
_entity.pdbx_description
1 polymer ?
#
loop_
_entity_poly.entity_id
_entity_poly.type
_entity_poly.pdbx_seq_one_letter_code
_entity_poly.pdbx_strand_id
1 'polypeptide(L)'
;MSNRLPAVVSLGELLRASPAPQPCLIEPGLLPSQGILFCGGEPKVCKSILVTNLAFALAAGSSRTGFEIPEPRRVLICQFELPTE
;
A
#
# COMPACT_ATOMS: atom_id res chain seq x y z
N MET A 1 -24.66 -1.58 -6.13
CA MET A 1 -24.64 -3.06 -6.06
C MET A 1 -23.22 -3.52 -6.34
N SER A 2 -22.51 -4.08 -5.35
CA SER A 2 -21.15 -4.60 -5.54
C SER A 2 -21.24 -5.87 -6.39
N ASN A 3 -20.86 -5.78 -7.67
CA ASN A 3 -20.86 -6.89 -8.59
C ASN A 3 -19.64 -7.78 -8.26
N ARG A 4 -19.77 -8.69 -7.29
CA ARG A 4 -18.71 -9.65 -6.99
C ARG A 4 -18.60 -10.62 -8.17
N LEU A 5 -17.48 -10.57 -8.87
CA LEU A 5 -17.17 -11.56 -9.89
C LEU A 5 -17.05 -12.95 -9.26
N PRO A 6 -17.50 -14.02 -9.95
CA PRO A 6 -17.21 -15.38 -9.52
C PRO A 6 -15.69 -15.60 -9.40
N ALA A 7 -15.27 -16.57 -8.57
CA ALA A 7 -13.85 -16.84 -8.30
C ALA A 7 -13.04 -17.17 -9.56
N VAL A 8 -13.71 -17.69 -10.60
CA VAL A 8 -13.13 -17.96 -11.91
C VAL A 8 -14.03 -17.32 -12.96
N VAL A 9 -13.44 -16.49 -13.82
CA VAL A 9 -14.09 -15.87 -14.98
C VAL A 9 -13.14 -15.96 -16.17
N SER A 10 -13.69 -16.02 -17.39
CA SER A 10 -12.89 -15.87 -18.60
C SER A 10 -12.36 -14.45 -18.73
N LEU A 11 -11.27 -14.27 -19.48
CA LEU A 11 -10.72 -12.93 -19.75
C LEU A 11 -11.75 -12.02 -20.43
N GLY A 12 -12.58 -12.57 -21.34
CA GLY A 12 -13.64 -11.81 -22.01
C GLY A 12 -14.72 -11.31 -21.06
N GLU A 13 -15.08 -12.09 -20.05
CA GLU A 13 -16.02 -11.67 -18.99
C GLU A 13 -15.38 -10.62 -18.09
N LEU A 14 -14.12 -10.77 -17.70
CA LEU A 14 -13.39 -9.81 -16.88
C LEU A 14 -13.31 -8.43 -17.55
N LEU A 15 -12.99 -8.40 -18.84
CA LEU A 15 -12.90 -7.16 -19.61
C LEU A 15 -14.26 -6.45 -19.73
N ARG A 16 -15.36 -7.20 -19.90
CA ARG A 16 -16.72 -6.63 -19.91
C ARG A 16 -17.16 -6.15 -18.54
N ALA A 17 -16.75 -6.83 -17.47
CA ALA A 17 -17.10 -6.47 -16.11
C ALA A 17 -16.40 -5.18 -15.65
N SER A 18 -15.22 -4.86 -16.19
CA SER A 18 -14.45 -3.65 -15.91
C SER A 18 -14.44 -3.31 -14.41
N PRO A 19 -13.96 -4.22 -13.53
CA PRO A 19 -14.07 -4.05 -12.10
C PRO A 19 -13.35 -2.78 -11.64
N ALA A 20 -13.93 -2.09 -10.66
CA ALA A 20 -13.30 -0.93 -10.06
C ALA A 20 -11.96 -1.30 -9.41
N PRO A 21 -10.97 -0.39 -9.41
CA PRO A 21 -9.73 -0.58 -8.67
C PRO A 21 -10.01 -0.92 -7.20
N GLN A 22 -9.22 -1.84 -6.65
CA GLN A 22 -9.30 -2.17 -5.24
C GLN A 22 -8.86 -0.95 -4.41
N PRO A 23 -9.48 -0.69 -3.25
CA PRO A 23 -9.04 0.40 -2.38
C PRO A 23 -7.58 0.22 -1.96
N CYS A 24 -6.77 1.27 -2.09
CA CYS A 24 -5.40 1.26 -1.57
C CYS A 24 -5.27 2.05 -0.27
N LEU A 25 -4.30 1.66 0.55
CA LEU A 25 -3.83 2.46 1.68
C LEU A 25 -2.94 3.60 1.21
N ILE A 26 -2.20 3.36 0.11
CA ILE A 26 -1.34 4.36 -0.53
C ILE A 26 -1.59 4.32 -2.04
N GLU A 27 -2.10 5.41 -2.58
CA GLU A 27 -2.42 5.59 -4.00
C GLU A 27 -1.27 6.30 -4.75
N PRO A 28 -1.12 6.11 -6.08
CA PRO A 28 -1.93 5.25 -6.94
C PRO A 28 -1.41 3.80 -6.94
N GLY A 29 -2.12 2.88 -6.29
CA GLY A 29 -1.80 1.45 -6.32
C GLY A 29 -0.52 0.99 -5.63
N LEU A 30 0.20 1.87 -4.89
CA LEU A 30 1.47 1.50 -4.24
C LEU A 30 1.25 0.44 -3.15
N LEU A 31 0.20 0.58 -2.34
CA LEU A 31 -0.14 -0.37 -1.29
C LEU A 31 -1.64 -0.65 -1.26
N PRO A 32 -2.11 -1.75 -1.89
CA PRO A 32 -3.50 -2.20 -1.78
C PRO A 32 -3.90 -2.53 -0.34
N SER A 33 -5.18 -2.38 0.01
CA SER A 33 -5.68 -2.59 1.39
C SER A 33 -5.47 -3.98 1.97
N GLN A 34 -5.30 -4.99 1.12
CA GLN A 34 -5.00 -6.38 1.51
C GLN A 34 -3.67 -6.85 0.90
N GLY A 35 -2.82 -5.91 0.48
CA GLY A 35 -1.53 -6.18 -0.16
C GLY A 35 -0.35 -6.11 0.80
N ILE A 36 0.80 -6.54 0.32
CA ILE A 36 2.10 -6.40 1.00
C ILE A 36 3.03 -5.63 0.07
N LEU A 37 3.56 -4.49 0.55
CA LEU A 37 4.58 -3.73 -0.16
C LEU A 37 5.97 -4.20 0.28
N PHE A 38 6.76 -4.70 -0.67
CA PHE A 38 8.16 -5.04 -0.44
C PHE A 38 9.07 -3.87 -0.86
N CYS A 39 9.87 -3.35 0.07
CA CYS A 39 10.88 -2.33 -0.20
C CYS A 39 12.28 -2.97 -0.23
N GLY A 40 12.78 -3.27 -1.43
CA GLY A 40 14.10 -3.86 -1.66
C GLY A 40 15.16 -2.83 -2.08
N GLY A 41 16.44 -3.16 -1.84
CA GLY A 41 17.57 -2.30 -2.20
C GLY A 41 18.80 -2.61 -1.35
N GLU A 42 19.98 -2.18 -1.82
CA GLU A 42 21.25 -2.40 -1.13
C GLU A 42 21.30 -1.78 0.29
N PRO A 43 22.21 -2.20 1.16
CA PRO A 43 22.42 -1.55 2.44
C PRO A 43 22.64 -0.04 2.27
N LYS A 44 22.07 0.76 3.19
CA LYS A 44 22.23 2.23 3.26
C LYS A 44 21.61 3.05 2.11
N VAL A 45 20.80 2.47 1.22
CA VAL A 45 20.02 3.22 0.22
C VAL A 45 18.74 3.87 0.79
N CYS A 46 18.70 4.13 2.10
CA CYS A 46 17.60 4.81 2.79
C CYS A 46 16.23 4.09 2.80
N LYS A 47 16.17 2.77 2.60
CA LYS A 47 14.92 1.99 2.68
C LYS A 47 14.13 2.25 3.96
N SER A 48 14.79 2.20 5.11
CA SER A 48 14.14 2.41 6.42
C SER A 48 13.55 3.81 6.53
N ILE A 49 14.23 4.83 5.97
CA ILE A 49 13.73 6.21 5.93
C ILE A 49 12.49 6.29 5.04
N LEU A 50 12.51 5.68 3.86
CA LEU A 50 11.37 5.65 2.95
C LEU A 50 10.15 4.98 3.59
N VAL A 51 10.32 3.75 4.10
CA VAL A 51 9.23 2.99 4.75
C VAL A 51 8.68 3.73 5.96
N THR A 52 9.55 4.35 6.77
CA THR A 52 9.11 5.14 7.94
C THR A 52 8.35 6.39 7.53
N ASN A 53 8.74 7.07 6.46
CA ASN A 53 7.99 8.22 5.94
C ASN A 53 6.62 7.82 5.38
N LEU A 54 6.52 6.68 4.69
CA LEU A 54 5.24 6.14 4.23
C LEU A 54 4.34 5.75 5.41
N ALA A 55 4.90 5.10 6.44
CA ALA A 55 4.19 4.78 7.68
C ALA A 55 3.69 6.04 8.40
N PHE A 56 4.53 7.08 8.47
CA PHE A 56 4.14 8.36 9.04
C PHE A 56 3.03 9.05 8.23
N ALA A 57 3.14 9.07 6.90
CA ALA A 57 2.12 9.63 6.01
C ALA A 57 0.76 8.92 6.18
N LEU A 58 0.77 7.58 6.26
CA LEU A 58 -0.40 6.76 6.58
C LEU A 58 -1.01 7.13 7.94
N ALA A 59 -0.17 7.31 8.96
CA ALA A 59 -0.63 7.68 10.30
C ALA A 59 -1.23 9.10 10.34
N ALA A 60 -0.62 10.04 9.64
CA ALA A 60 -1.05 11.43 9.59
C ALA A 60 -2.23 11.67 8.64
N GLY A 61 -2.51 10.77 7.69
CA GLY A 61 -3.47 11.02 6.61
C GLY A 61 -2.99 12.09 5.64
N SER A 62 -1.68 12.25 5.45
CA SER A 62 -1.09 13.33 4.64
C SER A 62 -0.40 12.77 3.40
N SER A 63 -0.87 13.18 2.23
CA SER A 63 -0.25 12.88 0.93
C SER A 63 1.11 13.57 0.77
N ARG A 64 2.09 12.88 0.19
CA ARG A 64 3.45 13.40 -0.08
C ARG A 64 4.08 12.70 -1.29
N THR A 65 5.01 13.39 -1.96
CA THR A 65 5.88 12.83 -3.02
C THR A 65 5.15 12.04 -4.12
N GLY A 66 3.97 12.52 -4.54
CA GLY A 66 3.16 11.86 -5.57
C GLY A 66 2.35 10.66 -5.11
N PHE A 67 2.36 10.35 -3.80
CA PHE A 67 1.51 9.35 -3.19
C PHE A 67 0.41 10.00 -2.36
N GLU A 68 -0.79 9.44 -2.48
CA GLU A 68 -1.97 9.90 -1.77
C GLU A 68 -2.38 8.93 -0.68
N ILE A 69 -2.80 9.49 0.46
CA ILE A 69 -3.32 8.73 1.60
C ILE A 69 -4.82 9.02 1.69
N PRO A 70 -5.71 8.08 1.29
CA PRO A 70 -7.14 8.34 1.26
C PRO A 70 -7.74 8.65 2.63
N GLU A 71 -7.24 7.97 3.67
CA GLU A 71 -7.68 8.16 5.05
C GLU A 71 -6.57 7.81 6.05
N PRO A 72 -6.47 8.53 7.19
CA PRO A 72 -5.48 8.24 8.23
C PRO A 72 -5.71 6.86 8.87
N ARG A 73 -4.63 6.16 9.22
CA ARG A 73 -4.66 4.81 9.80
C ARG A 73 -3.81 4.70 11.06
N ARG A 74 -4.16 3.76 11.94
CA ARG A 74 -3.25 3.37 13.03
C ARG A 74 -2.14 2.49 12.46
N VAL A 75 -0.89 2.86 12.67
CA VAL A 75 0.27 2.17 12.12
C VAL A 75 1.13 1.60 13.25
N LEU A 76 1.52 0.32 13.12
CA LEU A 76 2.50 -0.34 13.98
C LEU A 76 3.83 -0.41 13.22
N ILE A 77 4.92 0.02 13.86
CA ILE A 77 6.28 -0.12 13.33
C ILE A 77 7.05 -1.10 14.22
N CYS A 78 7.54 -2.17 13.62
CA CYS A 78 8.41 -3.14 14.30
C CYS A 78 9.86 -2.88 13.86
N GLN A 79 10.66 -2.25 14.72
CA GLN A 79 12.04 -1.90 14.44
C GLN A 79 13.00 -2.89 15.12
N PHE A 80 13.70 -3.69 14.32
CA PHE A 80 14.59 -4.75 14.81
C PHE A 80 16.09 -4.41 14.75
N GLU A 81 16.45 -3.31 14.09
CA GLU A 81 17.85 -2.93 13.83
C GLU A 81 18.37 -1.80 14.74
N LEU A 82 17.62 -1.43 15.79
CA LEU A 82 18.09 -0.40 16.73
C LEU A 82 19.19 -0.98 17.65
N PRO A 83 20.21 -0.19 17.99
CA PRO A 83 21.17 -0.56 19.02
C PRO A 83 20.41 -0.89 20.30
N THR A 84 20.73 -2.02 20.91
CA THR A 84 20.14 -2.43 22.19
C THR A 84 20.96 -1.94 23.37
N GLU A 85 22.21 -1.51 23.14
CA GLU A 85 23.13 -0.85 24.09
C GLU A 85 24.08 0.08 23.33
#